data_AF-A0A6N8SDA1-F1
#
_entry.id   AF-A0A6N8SDA1-F1
#
_cell.length_a   1.000
_cell.length_b   1.000
_cell.length_c   1.000
_cell.angle_alpha   90.00
_cell.angle_beta   90.00
_cell.angle_gamma   90.00
#
_symmetry.space_group_name_H-M   'P 1'
#
loop_
_entity.id
_entity.type
_entity.pdbx_description
1 polymer ?
#
loop_
_entity_poly.entity_id
_entity_poly.type
_entity_poly.pdbx_seq_one_letter_code
_entity_poly.pdbx_strand_id
1 'polypeptide(L)'
;MADIVQEAAVPLPVAKRGVTPTRRMLQIASARTDFRIGFIGFGLLVMLAIFLPLVSSIDPTKIAYSSKLLPPFPAEGWKWPYLLGTDQLGRDVLLRCLVGLRYSLMIGITTVVLMFVVGCSLGLYAGLRGGWVDAVIMRLTDAQLSIPMIILAITILGVSRPTVPAIILVLGLSGWPLYARVARSVALGERNRGYVLGERVLGASDLRIMLLFVAPVVLPPIAFVAVLDIARMMIFEAILGFLGLGVQPPTPTFGNVIADARKYLLNAWWIATMPGLFMLVSLTCLNLMGSALERARNAVLRGEA
;
A
#
# COMPACT_ATOMS: atom_id res chain seq x y z
N MET A 1 -23.72 -57.37 -7.67
CA MET A 1 -24.38 -56.42 -6.75
C MET A 1 -23.60 -56.40 -5.43
N ALA A 2 -22.35 -55.95 -5.50
CA ALA A 2 -21.45 -55.67 -4.37
C ALA A 2 -20.15 -55.18 -5.01
N ASP A 3 -19.97 -53.86 -5.20
CA ASP A 3 -18.68 -53.20 -5.51
C ASP A 3 -18.84 -51.67 -5.67
N ILE A 4 -19.60 -51.00 -4.79
CA ILE A 4 -19.74 -49.52 -4.85
C ILE A 4 -19.65 -48.86 -3.45
N VAL A 5 -18.97 -49.46 -2.48
CA VAL A 5 -18.79 -48.79 -1.18
C VAL A 5 -17.36 -48.97 -0.69
N GLN A 6 -16.42 -48.31 -1.36
CA GLN A 6 -15.11 -48.02 -0.78
C GLN A 6 -14.46 -46.78 -1.41
N GLU A 7 -15.22 -45.69 -1.48
CA GLU A 7 -14.62 -44.37 -1.62
C GLU A 7 -14.05 -44.00 -0.24
N ALA A 8 -12.78 -44.36 -0.05
CA ALA A 8 -12.03 -44.02 1.15
C ALA A 8 -12.08 -42.50 1.33
N ALA A 9 -12.78 -42.06 2.38
CA ALA A 9 -12.76 -40.66 2.80
C ALA A 9 -11.30 -40.25 2.98
N VAL A 10 -10.81 -39.40 2.08
CA VAL A 10 -9.48 -38.79 2.19
C VAL A 10 -9.46 -38.09 3.55
N PRO A 11 -8.59 -38.50 4.50
CA PRO A 11 -8.55 -37.84 5.79
C PRO A 11 -8.13 -36.39 5.55
N LEU A 12 -9.03 -35.45 5.87
CA LEU A 12 -8.73 -34.03 5.86
C LEU A 12 -7.44 -33.82 6.66
N PRO A 13 -6.42 -33.14 6.12
CA PRO A 13 -5.16 -32.94 6.82
C PRO A 13 -5.46 -32.33 8.18
N VAL A 14 -5.13 -33.07 9.24
CA VAL A 14 -5.31 -32.66 10.63
C VAL A 14 -4.58 -31.34 10.80
N ALA A 15 -5.32 -30.24 10.95
CA ALA A 15 -4.75 -28.93 11.21
C ALA A 15 -3.83 -29.05 12.43
N LYS A 16 -2.53 -28.82 12.23
CA LYS A 16 -1.54 -28.82 13.33
C LYS A 16 -2.04 -27.88 14.42
N ARG A 17 -2.56 -28.45 15.51
CA ARG A 17 -3.05 -27.72 16.69
C ARG A 17 -1.89 -26.92 17.27
N GLY A 18 -1.98 -25.58 17.18
CA GLY A 18 -1.04 -24.67 17.86
C GLY A 18 -0.65 -23.41 17.08
N VAL A 19 -0.94 -23.29 15.79
CA VAL A 19 -0.55 -22.12 14.98
C VAL A 19 -1.78 -21.26 14.67
N THR A 20 -1.73 -19.97 15.01
CA THR A 20 -2.80 -19.02 14.65
C THR A 20 -2.97 -18.96 13.13
N PRO A 21 -4.21 -18.78 12.62
CA PRO A 21 -4.46 -18.74 11.17
C PRO A 21 -3.59 -17.70 10.46
N THR A 22 -3.35 -16.55 11.11
CA THR A 22 -2.43 -15.50 10.63
C THR A 22 -0.99 -15.99 10.49
N ARG A 23 -0.47 -16.73 11.47
CA ARG A 23 0.90 -17.26 11.43
C ARG A 23 1.05 -18.34 10.37
N ARG A 24 0.01 -19.16 10.15
CA ARG A 24 -0.03 -20.15 9.06
C ARG A 24 0.01 -19.47 7.69
N MET A 25 -0.79 -18.42 7.48
CA MET A 25 -0.76 -17.63 6.24
C MET A 25 0.63 -17.03 5.99
N LEU A 26 1.26 -16.46 7.02
CA LEU A 26 2.61 -15.88 6.88
C LEU A 26 3.67 -16.94 6.58
N GLN A 27 3.59 -18.12 7.20
CA GLN A 27 4.49 -19.25 6.92
C GLN A 27 4.37 -19.71 5.46
N ILE A 28 3.14 -19.90 4.98
CA ILE A 28 2.89 -20.30 3.59
C ILE A 28 3.41 -19.22 2.62
N ALA A 29 3.17 -17.93 2.92
CA ALA A 29 3.64 -16.83 2.07
C ALA A 29 5.17 -16.77 2.02
N SER A 30 5.84 -16.79 3.19
CA SER A 30 7.30 -16.69 3.29
C SER A 30 8.07 -17.89 2.73
N ALA A 31 7.40 -19.05 2.62
CA ALA A 31 7.96 -20.23 1.95
C ALA A 31 8.07 -20.05 0.43
N ARG A 32 7.27 -19.16 -0.17
CA ARG A 32 7.25 -18.98 -1.62
C ARG A 32 8.39 -18.08 -2.10
N THR A 33 8.92 -18.41 -3.28
CA THR A 33 10.06 -17.71 -3.90
C THR A 33 9.72 -16.27 -4.28
N ASP A 34 8.51 -16.04 -4.77
CA ASP A 34 7.97 -14.71 -5.11
C ASP A 34 8.03 -13.74 -3.93
N PHE A 35 7.58 -14.16 -2.74
CA PHE A 35 7.65 -13.37 -1.52
C PHE A 35 9.10 -13.06 -1.13
N ARG A 36 10.01 -14.04 -1.20
CA ARG A 36 11.43 -13.85 -0.84
C ARG A 36 12.13 -12.86 -1.77
N ILE A 37 11.91 -12.99 -3.09
CA ILE A 37 12.47 -12.05 -4.07
C ILE A 37 11.96 -10.64 -3.80
N GLY A 38 10.64 -10.48 -3.63
CA GLY A 38 10.04 -9.19 -3.30
C GLY A 38 10.57 -8.62 -1.99
N PHE A 39 10.66 -9.45 -0.94
CA PHE A 39 11.12 -9.02 0.39
C PHE A 39 12.59 -8.59 0.39
N ILE A 40 13.48 -9.38 -0.24
CA ILE A 40 14.91 -9.06 -0.34
C ILE A 40 15.11 -7.81 -1.21
N GLY A 41 14.47 -7.76 -2.38
CA GLY A 41 14.58 -6.63 -3.30
C GLY A 41 14.05 -5.33 -2.68
N PHE A 42 12.88 -5.37 -2.06
CA PHE A 42 12.31 -4.23 -1.35
C PHE A 42 13.16 -3.83 -0.14
N GLY A 43 13.62 -4.81 0.65
CA GLY A 43 14.48 -4.57 1.81
C GLY A 43 15.79 -3.87 1.43
N LEU A 44 16.42 -4.31 0.34
CA LEU A 44 17.62 -3.66 -0.20
C LEU A 44 17.34 -2.23 -0.65
N LEU A 45 16.23 -2.00 -1.37
CA LEU A 45 15.84 -0.65 -1.80
C LEU A 45 15.57 0.28 -0.62
N VAL A 46 14.88 -0.20 0.42
CA VAL A 46 14.62 0.58 1.64
C VAL A 46 15.92 0.84 2.40
N MET A 47 16.82 -0.13 2.49
CA MET A 47 18.15 0.09 3.08
C MET A 47 18.93 1.14 2.31
N LEU A 48 19.02 1.05 0.99
CA LEU A 48 19.67 2.07 0.17
C LEU A 48 19.00 3.43 0.35
N ALA A 49 17.67 3.46 0.39
CA ALA A 49 16.91 4.67 0.60
C ALA A 49 17.29 5.31 1.93
N ILE A 50 17.45 4.56 3.02
CA ILE A 50 17.77 5.07 4.36
C ILE A 50 19.27 5.41 4.51
N PHE A 51 20.17 4.50 4.15
CA PHE A 51 21.59 4.64 4.45
C PHE A 51 22.32 5.54 3.46
N LEU A 52 22.02 5.49 2.16
CA LEU A 52 22.84 6.20 1.18
C LEU A 52 22.75 7.73 1.32
N PRO A 53 21.57 8.35 1.56
CA PRO A 53 21.50 9.78 1.84
C PRO A 53 22.10 10.21 3.19
N LEU A 54 22.30 9.27 4.13
CA LEU A 54 22.97 9.55 5.42
C LEU A 54 24.50 9.50 5.27
N VAL A 55 25.01 8.61 4.43
CA VAL A 55 26.46 8.41 4.21
C VAL A 55 26.99 9.35 3.12
N SER A 56 26.14 9.76 2.19
CA SER A 56 26.46 10.72 1.14
C SER A 56 26.89 12.08 1.71
N SER A 57 28.02 12.60 1.22
CA SER A 57 28.48 13.97 1.49
C SER A 57 27.71 15.04 0.70
N ILE A 58 26.79 14.64 -0.18
CA ILE A 58 25.99 15.52 -1.04
C ILE A 58 24.59 15.65 -0.46
N ASP A 59 24.10 16.88 -0.39
CA ASP A 59 22.72 17.16 -0.02
C ASP A 59 21.79 17.02 -1.25
N PRO A 60 20.74 16.18 -1.20
CA PRO A 60 19.78 15.96 -2.30
C PRO A 60 18.97 17.20 -2.72
N THR A 61 18.96 18.23 -1.88
CA THR A 61 18.24 19.49 -2.13
C THR A 61 19.17 20.63 -2.55
N LYS A 62 20.47 20.50 -2.33
CA LYS A 62 21.45 21.56 -2.60
C LYS A 62 21.63 21.78 -4.10
N ILE A 63 21.35 23.00 -4.53
CA ILE A 63 21.45 23.44 -5.92
C ILE A 63 22.93 23.70 -6.27
N ALA A 64 23.38 23.14 -7.39
CA ALA A 64 24.75 23.31 -7.90
C ALA A 64 24.70 23.69 -9.39
N TYR A 65 24.63 25.00 -9.68
CA TYR A 65 24.47 25.50 -11.04
C TYR A 65 25.58 25.08 -12.03
N SER A 66 26.80 24.87 -11.53
CA SER A 66 27.95 24.43 -12.32
C SER A 66 27.87 22.96 -12.79
N SER A 67 26.97 22.18 -12.19
CA SER A 67 26.82 20.74 -12.40
C SER A 67 25.45 20.42 -12.99
N LYS A 68 24.86 21.32 -13.79
CA LYS A 68 23.54 21.10 -14.41
C LYS A 68 23.59 20.04 -15.50
N LEU A 69 22.56 19.19 -15.54
CA LEU A 69 22.32 18.23 -16.62
C LEU A 69 23.55 17.38 -16.95
N LEU A 70 24.31 16.98 -15.92
CA LEU A 70 25.39 16.02 -16.08
C LEU A 70 24.79 14.65 -16.40
N PRO A 71 25.31 13.95 -17.41
CA PRO A 71 24.77 12.67 -17.81
C PRO A 71 25.14 11.56 -16.80
N PRO A 72 24.37 10.46 -16.75
CA PRO A 72 24.62 9.32 -15.86
C PRO A 72 25.85 8.51 -16.31
N PHE A 73 26.46 7.78 -15.39
CA PHE A 73 27.52 6.83 -15.73
C PHE A 73 26.99 5.71 -16.65
N PRO A 74 27.72 5.26 -17.68
CA PRO A 74 29.07 5.67 -18.11
C PRO A 74 29.10 6.67 -19.29
N ALA A 75 28.06 7.50 -19.45
CA ALA A 75 27.97 8.41 -20.60
C ALA A 75 29.09 9.46 -20.61
N GLU A 76 29.43 9.95 -21.80
CA GLU A 76 30.46 10.98 -22.01
C GLU A 76 30.08 12.28 -21.28
N GLY A 77 31.01 12.85 -20.51
CA GLY A 77 30.76 14.04 -19.69
C GLY A 77 30.23 13.75 -18.28
N TRP A 78 30.11 12.48 -17.89
CA TRP A 78 29.84 12.07 -16.52
C TRP A 78 30.92 12.58 -15.55
N LYS A 79 30.51 12.95 -14.33
CA LYS A 79 31.42 13.40 -13.26
C LYS A 79 31.08 12.72 -11.94
N TRP A 80 32.11 12.22 -11.26
CA TRP A 80 32.00 11.86 -9.84
C TRP A 80 31.62 13.11 -9.03
N PRO A 81 30.71 13.01 -8.04
CA PRO A 81 30.06 11.82 -7.47
C PRO A 81 28.68 11.45 -8.04
N TYR A 82 28.24 12.05 -9.16
CA TYR A 82 26.86 11.97 -9.65
C TYR A 82 26.59 10.71 -10.47
N LEU A 83 26.40 9.55 -9.83
CA LEU A 83 26.30 8.25 -10.51
C LEU A 83 25.14 8.18 -11.54
N LEU A 84 23.95 8.67 -11.18
CA LEU A 84 22.79 8.74 -12.08
C LEU A 84 22.63 10.10 -12.76
N GLY A 85 23.69 10.92 -12.75
CA GLY A 85 23.68 12.26 -13.29
C GLY A 85 22.96 13.27 -12.40
N THR A 86 22.77 14.46 -12.93
CA THR A 86 22.13 15.58 -12.22
C THR A 86 20.91 16.11 -12.96
N ASP A 87 20.08 16.84 -12.21
CA ASP A 87 18.89 17.49 -12.74
C ASP A 87 19.14 18.92 -13.26
N GLN A 88 18.07 19.62 -13.63
CA GLN A 88 18.11 20.99 -14.16
C GLN A 88 18.66 22.05 -13.18
N LEU A 89 18.71 21.71 -11.88
CA LEU A 89 19.29 22.53 -10.82
C LEU A 89 20.65 21.99 -10.35
N GLY A 90 21.18 20.97 -11.03
CA GLY A 90 22.45 20.33 -10.70
C GLY A 90 22.39 19.49 -9.43
N ARG A 91 21.19 19.07 -9.00
CA ARG A 91 20.98 18.19 -7.85
C ARG A 91 21.18 16.74 -8.28
N ASP A 92 21.73 15.91 -7.40
CA ASP A 92 21.99 14.50 -7.69
C ASP A 92 20.69 13.70 -7.86
N VAL A 93 20.53 13.03 -9.01
CA VAL A 93 19.30 12.29 -9.35
C VAL A 93 19.17 11.04 -8.49
N LEU A 94 20.26 10.35 -8.17
CA LEU A 94 20.23 9.11 -7.37
C LEU A 94 19.68 9.38 -5.96
N LEU A 95 20.23 10.37 -5.27
CA LEU A 95 19.79 10.75 -3.93
C LEU A 95 18.36 11.29 -3.95
N ARG A 96 17.97 12.03 -4.99
CA ARG A 96 16.58 12.47 -5.16
C ARG A 96 15.62 11.30 -5.34
N CYS A 97 15.99 10.26 -6.10
CA CYS A 97 15.19 9.04 -6.23
C CYS A 97 15.08 8.29 -4.90
N LEU A 98 16.16 8.19 -4.13
CA LEU A 98 16.17 7.50 -2.84
C LEU A 98 15.37 8.24 -1.76
N VAL A 99 15.51 9.57 -1.67
CA VAL A 99 14.68 10.38 -0.78
C VAL A 99 13.21 10.38 -1.26
N GLY A 100 12.99 10.44 -2.56
CA GLY A 100 11.67 10.29 -3.17
C GLY A 100 10.99 8.98 -2.79
N LEU A 101 11.74 7.88 -2.82
CA LEU A 101 11.25 6.57 -2.37
C LEU A 101 10.80 6.60 -0.91
N ARG A 102 11.54 7.25 0.00
CA ARG A 102 11.14 7.40 1.42
C ARG A 102 9.79 8.11 1.55
N TYR A 103 9.64 9.25 0.90
CA TYR A 103 8.41 10.05 1.00
C TYR A 103 7.22 9.35 0.33
N SER A 104 7.39 8.80 -0.87
CA SER A 104 6.32 8.07 -1.55
C SER A 104 5.90 6.81 -0.76
N LEU A 105 6.85 6.10 -0.13
CA LEU A 105 6.52 4.98 0.77
C LEU A 105 5.79 5.42 2.03
N MET A 106 6.27 6.47 2.69
CA MET A 106 5.62 7.01 3.89
C MET A 106 4.18 7.44 3.58
N ILE A 107 3.97 8.15 2.47
CA ILE A 107 2.63 8.57 2.03
C ILE A 107 1.77 7.35 1.72
N GLY A 108 2.28 6.39 0.94
CA GLY A 108 1.56 5.17 0.57
C GLY A 108 1.14 4.33 1.77
N ILE A 109 2.08 4.04 2.68
CA ILE A 109 1.83 3.23 3.89
C ILE A 109 0.84 3.94 4.82
N THR A 110 1.07 5.22 5.14
CA THR A 110 0.22 5.98 6.07
C THR A 110 -1.21 6.10 5.53
N THR A 111 -1.33 6.31 4.21
CA THR A 111 -2.62 6.34 3.52
C THR A 111 -3.36 5.02 3.66
N VAL A 112 -2.70 3.89 3.37
CA VAL A 112 -3.33 2.56 3.48
C VAL A 112 -3.72 2.26 4.93
N VAL A 113 -2.88 2.61 5.91
CA VAL A 113 -3.22 2.45 7.33
C VAL A 113 -4.47 3.26 7.68
N LEU A 114 -4.56 4.51 7.23
CA LEU A 114 -5.73 5.35 7.45
C LEU A 114 -7.00 4.74 6.82
N MET A 115 -6.92 4.30 5.55
CA MET A 115 -8.02 3.64 4.86
C MET A 115 -8.47 2.37 5.57
N PHE A 116 -7.51 1.55 6.01
CA PHE A 116 -7.75 0.29 6.70
C PHE A 116 -8.43 0.54 8.04
N VAL A 117 -7.90 1.45 8.86
CA VAL A 117 -8.46 1.73 10.19
C VAL A 117 -9.86 2.34 10.08
N VAL A 118 -10.03 3.38 9.27
CA VAL A 118 -11.33 4.07 9.11
C VAL A 118 -12.34 3.16 8.42
N GLY A 119 -11.95 2.54 7.32
CA GLY A 119 -12.82 1.67 6.55
C GLY A 119 -13.23 0.44 7.35
N CYS A 120 -12.28 -0.30 7.92
CA CYS A 120 -12.61 -1.51 8.66
C CYS A 120 -13.41 -1.23 9.94
N SER A 121 -13.14 -0.15 10.67
CA SER A 121 -13.94 0.20 11.85
C SER A 121 -15.40 0.48 11.49
N LEU A 122 -15.65 1.32 10.47
CA LEU A 122 -17.00 1.62 10.00
C LEU A 122 -17.69 0.37 9.41
N GLY A 123 -16.97 -0.44 8.64
CA GLY A 123 -17.49 -1.66 8.03
C GLY A 123 -17.86 -2.74 9.03
N LEU A 124 -16.99 -3.01 10.01
CA LEU A 124 -17.27 -3.94 11.11
C LEU A 124 -18.49 -3.47 11.90
N TYR A 125 -18.53 -2.17 12.25
CA TYR A 125 -19.64 -1.60 13.00
C TYR A 125 -20.98 -1.72 12.25
N ALA A 126 -20.99 -1.40 10.95
CA ALA A 126 -22.16 -1.57 10.08
C ALA A 126 -22.62 -3.04 10.03
N GLY A 127 -21.69 -3.97 9.84
CA GLY A 127 -21.99 -5.41 9.73
C GLY A 127 -22.53 -6.04 11.03
N LEU A 128 -21.98 -5.66 12.20
CA LEU A 128 -22.45 -6.18 13.49
C LEU A 128 -23.81 -5.62 13.89
N ARG A 129 -24.02 -4.30 13.74
CA ARG A 129 -25.23 -3.64 14.23
C ARG A 129 -26.41 -3.85 13.27
N GLY A 130 -26.17 -3.79 11.96
CA GLY A 130 -27.22 -3.88 10.94
C GLY A 130 -28.22 -2.71 11.00
N GLY A 131 -29.37 -2.90 10.35
CA GLY A 131 -30.49 -1.95 10.38
C GLY A 131 -30.16 -0.61 9.72
N TRP A 132 -30.60 0.49 10.33
CA TRP A 132 -30.44 1.83 9.77
C TRP A 132 -28.98 2.31 9.76
N VAL A 133 -28.17 1.94 10.77
CA VAL A 133 -26.76 2.32 10.83
C VAL A 133 -25.99 1.76 9.64
N ASP A 134 -26.25 0.50 9.32
CA ASP A 134 -25.70 -0.14 8.13
C ASP A 134 -26.11 0.60 6.84
N ALA A 135 -27.41 0.90 6.71
CA ALA A 135 -27.93 1.64 5.57
C ALA A 135 -27.25 3.01 5.41
N VAL A 136 -27.08 3.78 6.48
CA VAL A 136 -26.43 5.11 6.43
C VAL A 136 -24.96 5.00 6.02
N ILE A 137 -24.20 4.09 6.65
CA ILE A 137 -22.77 3.93 6.34
C ILE A 137 -22.58 3.46 4.89
N MET A 138 -23.42 2.53 4.41
CA MET A 138 -23.36 2.07 3.03
C MET A 138 -23.81 3.14 2.04
N ARG A 139 -24.78 4.00 2.38
CA ARG A 139 -25.14 5.17 1.55
C ARG A 139 -23.99 6.17 1.44
N LEU A 140 -23.29 6.47 2.53
CA LEU A 140 -22.10 7.33 2.51
C LEU A 140 -20.98 6.71 1.67
N THR A 141 -20.78 5.40 1.79
CA THR A 141 -19.82 4.62 0.99
C THR A 141 -20.15 4.72 -0.50
N ASP A 142 -21.41 4.53 -0.88
CA ASP A 142 -21.86 4.58 -2.27
C ASP A 142 -21.78 6.01 -2.84
N ALA A 143 -22.12 7.03 -2.04
CA ALA A 143 -21.96 8.43 -2.42
C ALA A 143 -20.48 8.77 -2.66
N GLN A 144 -19.57 8.32 -1.80
CA GLN A 144 -18.14 8.57 -1.97
C GLN A 144 -17.57 7.88 -3.21
N LEU A 145 -17.97 6.64 -3.47
CA LEU A 145 -17.53 5.89 -4.65
C LEU A 145 -18.06 6.47 -5.96
N SER A 146 -19.13 7.28 -5.91
CA SER A 146 -19.62 8.01 -7.09
C SER A 146 -18.69 9.14 -7.53
N ILE A 147 -17.79 9.62 -6.64
CA ILE A 147 -16.85 10.70 -6.92
C ILE A 147 -15.52 10.10 -7.40
N PRO A 148 -15.07 10.39 -8.64
CA PRO A 148 -13.75 9.98 -9.10
C PRO A 148 -12.65 10.57 -8.21
N MET A 149 -11.71 9.73 -7.80
CA MET A 149 -10.61 10.11 -6.90
C MET A 149 -9.80 11.32 -7.41
N ILE A 150 -9.56 11.42 -8.72
CA ILE A 150 -8.84 12.56 -9.31
C ILE A 150 -9.64 13.86 -9.14
N ILE A 151 -10.97 13.81 -9.31
CA ILE A 151 -11.83 14.99 -9.15
C ILE A 151 -11.83 15.45 -7.69
N LEU A 152 -11.90 14.50 -6.76
CA LEU A 152 -11.78 14.77 -5.33
C LEU A 152 -10.44 15.45 -5.00
N ALA A 153 -9.35 14.94 -5.57
CA ALA A 153 -8.01 15.47 -5.34
C ALA A 153 -7.83 16.88 -5.92
N ILE A 154 -8.28 17.13 -7.15
CA ILE A 154 -8.22 18.47 -7.75
C ILE A 154 -9.05 19.46 -6.95
N THR A 155 -10.24 19.07 -6.48
CA THR A 155 -11.13 19.95 -5.72
C THR A 155 -10.50 20.33 -4.38
N ILE A 156 -9.92 19.38 -3.65
CA ILE A 156 -9.36 19.63 -2.32
C ILE A 156 -7.96 20.25 -2.41
N LEU A 157 -7.06 19.66 -3.20
CA LEU A 157 -5.66 20.08 -3.30
C LEU A 157 -5.43 21.21 -4.30
N GLY A 158 -6.40 21.53 -5.17
CA GLY A 158 -6.32 22.68 -6.06
C GLY A 158 -6.67 23.99 -5.37
N VAL A 159 -7.56 23.94 -4.36
CA VAL A 159 -7.95 25.11 -3.56
C VAL A 159 -7.01 25.30 -2.37
N SER A 160 -6.52 24.21 -1.77
CA SER A 160 -5.55 24.25 -0.67
C SER A 160 -4.11 24.13 -1.20
N ARG A 161 -3.11 24.67 -0.48
CA ARG A 161 -1.71 24.36 -0.80
C ARG A 161 -1.45 22.87 -0.53
N PRO A 162 -0.97 22.08 -1.51
CA PRO A 162 -0.69 20.67 -1.28
C PRO A 162 0.37 20.47 -0.20
N THR A 163 0.02 19.75 0.85
CA THR A 163 0.93 19.31 1.91
C THR A 163 0.88 17.80 2.03
N VAL A 164 1.92 17.19 2.60
CA VAL A 164 1.96 15.73 2.83
C VAL A 164 0.72 15.23 3.59
N PRO A 165 0.28 15.84 4.71
CA PRO A 165 -0.93 15.41 5.39
C PRO A 165 -2.19 15.59 4.56
N ALA A 166 -2.30 16.68 3.78
CA ALA A 166 -3.45 16.90 2.90
C ALA A 166 -3.56 15.82 1.81
N ILE A 167 -2.43 15.43 1.22
CA ILE A 167 -2.38 14.33 0.24
C ILE A 167 -2.81 13.02 0.89
N ILE A 168 -2.28 12.69 2.08
CA ILE A 168 -2.66 11.47 2.81
C ILE A 168 -4.17 11.48 3.13
N LEU A 169 -4.73 12.62 3.55
CA LEU A 169 -6.14 12.76 3.86
C LEU A 169 -7.00 12.54 2.61
N VAL A 170 -6.64 13.17 1.49
CA VAL A 170 -7.37 13.05 0.22
C VAL A 170 -7.33 11.63 -0.32
N LEU A 171 -6.14 11.03 -0.35
CA LEU A 171 -5.99 9.64 -0.75
C LEU A 171 -6.81 8.75 0.19
N GLY A 172 -6.66 8.88 1.50
CA GLY A 172 -7.38 8.11 2.51
C GLY A 172 -8.90 8.21 2.39
N LEU A 173 -9.41 9.44 2.20
CA LEU A 173 -10.83 9.72 1.99
C LEU A 173 -11.36 9.06 0.70
N SER A 174 -10.52 8.91 -0.32
CA SER A 174 -10.93 8.25 -1.57
C SER A 174 -11.05 6.73 -1.45
N GLY A 175 -10.25 6.08 -0.58
CA GLY A 175 -10.13 4.61 -0.55
C GLY A 175 -10.79 3.90 0.63
N TRP A 176 -11.13 4.59 1.73
CA TRP A 176 -11.82 3.96 2.88
C TRP A 176 -13.13 3.21 2.54
N PRO A 177 -13.95 3.60 1.51
CA PRO A 177 -15.21 2.91 1.23
C PRO A 177 -15.01 1.44 0.84
N LEU A 178 -13.91 1.13 0.14
CA LEU A 178 -13.59 -0.24 -0.28
C LEU A 178 -13.33 -1.14 0.93
N TYR A 179 -12.53 -0.65 1.89
CA TYR A 179 -12.25 -1.34 3.14
C TYR A 179 -13.50 -1.51 4.01
N ALA A 180 -14.38 -0.50 4.05
CA ALA A 180 -15.66 -0.60 4.76
C ALA A 180 -16.56 -1.69 4.17
N ARG A 181 -16.67 -1.78 2.85
CA ARG A 181 -17.49 -2.80 2.19
C ARG A 181 -16.96 -4.21 2.42
N VAL A 182 -15.65 -4.41 2.36
CA VAL A 182 -15.00 -5.72 2.62
C VAL A 182 -15.14 -6.12 4.09
N ALA A 183 -14.85 -5.21 5.03
CA ALA A 183 -14.99 -5.52 6.45
C ALA A 183 -16.46 -5.82 6.83
N ARG A 184 -17.41 -5.09 6.25
CA ARG A 184 -18.85 -5.34 6.43
C ARG A 184 -19.26 -6.72 5.92
N SER A 185 -18.83 -7.11 4.73
CA SER A 185 -19.27 -8.39 4.13
C SER A 185 -18.84 -9.58 4.99
N VAL A 186 -17.62 -9.53 5.53
CA VAL A 186 -17.13 -10.58 6.45
C VAL A 186 -17.81 -10.49 7.81
N ALA A 187 -18.01 -9.28 8.36
CA ALA A 187 -18.69 -9.09 9.65
C ALA A 187 -20.13 -9.62 9.65
N LEU A 188 -20.87 -9.47 8.54
CA LEU A 188 -22.21 -10.02 8.41
C LEU A 188 -22.24 -11.55 8.55
N GLY A 189 -21.20 -12.24 8.04
CA GLY A 189 -21.05 -13.68 8.18
C GLY A 189 -20.73 -14.13 9.60
N GLU A 190 -19.94 -13.33 10.34
CA GLU A 190 -19.56 -13.63 11.72
C GLU A 190 -20.65 -13.27 12.74
N ARG A 191 -21.55 -12.33 12.40
CA ARG A 191 -22.59 -11.81 13.31
C ARG A 191 -23.45 -12.89 13.96
N ASN A 192 -23.79 -13.94 13.21
CA ASN A 192 -24.71 -14.99 13.66
C ASN A 192 -23.97 -16.27 14.14
N ARG A 193 -22.65 -16.19 14.38
CA ARG A 193 -21.87 -17.33 14.88
C ARG A 193 -22.12 -17.56 16.36
N GLY A 194 -22.03 -18.82 16.79
CA GLY A 194 -22.31 -19.23 18.18
C GLY A 194 -21.48 -18.48 19.24
N TYR A 195 -20.23 -18.13 18.94
CA TYR A 195 -19.38 -17.37 19.87
C TYR A 195 -19.85 -15.91 20.03
N VAL A 196 -20.35 -15.28 18.95
CA VAL A 196 -20.92 -13.91 19.01
C VAL A 196 -22.25 -13.91 19.76
N LEU A 197 -23.11 -14.88 19.46
CA LEU A 197 -24.40 -15.03 20.13
C LEU A 197 -24.23 -15.33 21.62
N GLY A 198 -23.28 -16.20 21.99
CA GLY A 198 -22.96 -16.52 23.38
C GLY A 198 -22.53 -15.30 24.19
N GLU A 199 -21.61 -14.50 23.66
CA GLU A 199 -21.18 -13.25 24.32
C GLU A 199 -22.31 -12.22 24.44
N ARG A 200 -23.21 -12.16 23.45
CA ARG A 200 -24.39 -11.28 23.52
C ARG A 200 -25.37 -11.72 24.62
N VAL A 201 -25.56 -13.03 24.82
CA VAL A 201 -26.36 -13.57 25.94
C VAL A 201 -25.71 -13.26 27.29
N LEU A 202 -24.38 -13.23 27.35
CA LEU A 202 -23.62 -12.80 28.54
C LEU A 202 -23.65 -11.28 28.78
N GLY A 203 -24.36 -10.50 27.95
CA GLY A 203 -24.50 -9.05 28.11
C GLY A 203 -23.30 -8.25 27.61
N ALA A 204 -22.43 -8.82 26.77
CA ALA A 204 -21.33 -8.07 26.17
C ALA A 204 -21.86 -6.95 25.26
N SER A 205 -21.26 -5.76 25.34
CA SER A 205 -21.58 -4.64 24.46
C SER A 205 -21.12 -4.92 23.02
N ASP A 206 -21.83 -4.36 22.03
CA ASP A 206 -21.48 -4.55 20.61
C ASP A 206 -20.03 -4.14 20.29
N LEU A 207 -19.51 -3.10 20.98
CA LEU A 207 -18.13 -2.63 20.81
C LEU A 207 -17.12 -3.63 21.38
N ARG A 208 -17.45 -4.29 22.50
CA ARG A 208 -16.65 -5.38 23.09
C ARG A 208 -16.62 -6.60 22.16
N ILE A 209 -17.79 -6.99 21.64
CA ILE A 209 -17.91 -8.08 20.66
C ILE A 209 -17.09 -7.77 19.42
N MET A 210 -17.21 -6.55 18.89
CA MET A 210 -16.48 -6.10 17.71
C MET A 210 -14.97 -6.18 17.91
N LEU A 211 -14.43 -5.57 18.97
CA LEU A 211 -12.97 -5.43 19.14
C LEU A 211 -12.28 -6.72 19.62
N LEU A 212 -12.93 -7.52 20.46
CA LEU A 212 -12.30 -8.69 21.08
C LEU A 212 -12.60 -10.00 20.35
N PHE A 213 -13.73 -10.10 19.65
CA PHE A 213 -14.16 -11.37 19.06
C PHE A 213 -14.21 -11.33 17.53
N VAL A 214 -14.69 -10.26 16.91
CA VAL A 214 -14.83 -10.20 15.44
C VAL A 214 -13.58 -9.62 14.77
N ALA A 215 -13.08 -8.46 15.21
CA ALA A 215 -11.96 -7.78 14.59
C ALA A 215 -10.67 -8.64 14.53
N PRO A 216 -10.28 -9.40 15.56
CA PRO A 216 -9.06 -10.23 15.49
C PRO A 216 -9.16 -11.36 14.47
N VAL A 217 -10.37 -11.80 14.12
CA VAL A 217 -10.62 -12.84 13.13
C VAL A 217 -10.67 -12.25 11.71
N VAL A 218 -11.32 -11.09 11.55
CA VAL A 218 -11.61 -10.49 10.24
C VAL A 218 -10.48 -9.62 9.71
N LEU A 219 -9.76 -8.89 10.57
CA LEU A 219 -8.75 -7.91 10.15
C LEU A 219 -7.50 -8.52 9.49
N PRO A 220 -6.91 -9.63 9.99
CA PRO A 220 -5.68 -10.19 9.39
C PRO A 220 -5.76 -10.50 7.89
N PRO A 221 -6.80 -11.21 7.37
CA PRO A 221 -6.89 -11.48 5.93
C PRO A 221 -7.11 -10.22 5.09
N ILE A 222 -7.72 -9.17 5.64
CA ILE A 222 -7.86 -7.87 4.97
C ILE A 222 -6.51 -7.15 4.93
N ALA A 223 -5.77 -7.16 6.04
CA ALA A 223 -4.46 -6.51 6.15
C ALA A 223 -3.43 -7.11 5.17
N PHE A 224 -3.50 -8.41 4.89
CA PHE A 224 -2.64 -9.05 3.91
C PHE A 224 -2.85 -8.52 2.49
N VAL A 225 -4.09 -8.23 2.10
CA VAL A 225 -4.39 -7.62 0.80
C VAL A 225 -4.04 -6.14 0.78
N ALA A 226 -4.17 -5.45 1.92
CA ALA A 226 -3.85 -4.02 2.04
C ALA A 226 -2.41 -3.68 1.61
N VAL A 227 -1.49 -4.65 1.69
CA VAL A 227 -0.11 -4.50 1.20
C VAL A 227 -0.07 -4.12 -0.30
N LEU A 228 -0.96 -4.68 -1.12
CA LEU A 228 -1.06 -4.36 -2.55
C LEU A 228 -1.51 -2.92 -2.79
N ASP A 229 -2.33 -2.38 -1.89
CA ASP A 229 -2.80 -1.00 -2.02
C ASP A 229 -1.69 0.02 -1.72
N ILE A 230 -0.60 -0.36 -1.04
CA ILE A 230 0.54 0.55 -0.83
C ILE A 230 1.13 0.95 -2.19
N ALA A 231 1.35 -0.04 -3.06
CA ALA A 231 1.84 0.18 -4.42
C ALA A 231 0.87 1.05 -5.23
N ARG A 232 -0.43 0.80 -5.10
CA ARG A 232 -1.48 1.61 -5.74
C ARG A 232 -1.48 3.06 -5.25
N MET A 233 -1.32 3.29 -3.95
CA MET A 233 -1.27 4.64 -3.36
C MET A 233 -0.01 5.40 -3.76
N MET A 234 1.13 4.71 -3.93
CA MET A 234 2.33 5.33 -4.49
C MET A 234 2.11 5.79 -5.93
N ILE A 235 1.40 5.01 -6.76
CA ILE A 235 1.04 5.42 -8.13
C ILE A 235 0.16 6.66 -8.10
N PHE A 236 -0.85 6.67 -7.24
CA PHE A 236 -1.72 7.83 -7.09
C PHE A 236 -1.00 9.09 -6.59
N GLU A 237 -0.10 8.97 -5.61
CA GLU A 237 0.75 10.08 -5.18
C GLU A 237 1.60 10.62 -6.34
N ALA A 238 2.20 9.73 -7.14
CA ALA A 238 3.00 10.13 -8.29
C ALA A 238 2.15 10.84 -9.37
N ILE A 239 0.92 10.38 -9.62
CA ILE A 239 -0.03 11.03 -10.54
C ILE A 239 -0.35 12.44 -10.03
N LEU A 240 -0.64 12.60 -8.73
CA LEU A 240 -0.91 13.92 -8.15
C LEU A 240 0.31 14.84 -8.25
N GLY A 241 1.51 14.34 -7.94
CA GLY A 241 2.76 15.09 -8.12
C GLY A 241 3.00 15.51 -9.57
N PHE A 242 2.73 14.62 -10.52
CA PHE A 242 2.82 14.92 -11.95
C PHE A 242 1.83 16.01 -12.42
N LEU A 243 0.62 16.01 -11.85
CA LEU A 243 -0.40 17.02 -12.08
C LEU A 243 -0.13 18.35 -11.36
N GLY A 244 0.92 18.45 -10.55
CA GLY A 244 1.25 19.64 -9.75
C GLY A 244 0.52 19.75 -8.41
N LEU A 245 -0.25 18.72 -8.04
CA LEU A 245 -1.02 18.61 -6.80
C LEU A 245 -0.31 17.75 -5.72
N GLY A 246 0.94 17.36 -5.96
CA GLY A 246 1.73 16.58 -5.01
C GLY A 246 2.55 17.45 -4.07
N VAL A 247 3.51 16.80 -3.40
CA VAL A 247 4.42 17.46 -2.44
C VAL A 247 5.22 18.55 -3.15
N GLN A 248 5.17 19.75 -2.58
CA GLN A 248 5.84 20.91 -3.15
C GLN A 248 7.37 20.84 -2.93
N PRO A 249 8.19 21.31 -3.90
CA PRO A 249 9.63 21.46 -3.71
C PRO A 249 9.97 22.29 -2.46
N PRO A 250 11.10 22.04 -1.77
CA PRO A 250 12.31 21.32 -2.24
C PRO A 250 12.28 19.80 -2.07
N THR A 251 11.30 19.26 -1.34
CA THR A 251 11.20 17.83 -1.01
C THR A 251 10.97 16.99 -2.27
N PRO A 252 11.85 16.03 -2.61
CA PRO A 252 11.64 15.17 -3.77
C PRO A 252 10.60 14.08 -3.48
N THR A 253 9.69 13.86 -4.42
CA THR A 253 8.86 12.65 -4.53
C THR A 253 8.91 12.14 -5.97
N PHE A 254 8.51 10.90 -6.23
CA PHE A 254 8.55 10.40 -7.61
C PHE A 254 7.71 11.26 -8.55
N GLY A 255 6.50 11.67 -8.12
CA GLY A 255 5.61 12.49 -8.94
C GLY A 255 6.22 13.82 -9.34
N ASN A 256 6.80 14.58 -8.39
CA ASN A 256 7.34 15.90 -8.70
C ASN A 256 8.64 15.85 -9.50
N VAL A 257 9.51 14.86 -9.26
CA VAL A 257 10.75 14.70 -10.05
C VAL A 257 10.42 14.33 -11.50
N ILE A 258 9.43 13.47 -11.73
CA ILE A 258 8.95 13.14 -13.08
C ILE A 258 8.29 14.38 -13.73
N ALA A 259 7.53 15.16 -12.98
CA ALA A 259 6.88 16.38 -13.48
C ALA A 259 7.90 17.40 -14.00
N ASP A 260 8.97 17.61 -13.24
CA ASP A 260 10.09 18.49 -13.55
C ASP A 260 10.85 18.04 -14.81
N ALA A 261 11.02 16.72 -14.97
CA ALA A 261 11.78 16.13 -16.07
C ALA A 261 11.11 16.30 -17.45
N ARG A 262 9.79 16.56 -17.50
CA ARG A 262 9.04 16.70 -18.76
C ARG A 262 9.67 17.68 -19.74
N LYS A 263 10.20 18.80 -19.24
CA LYS A 263 10.81 19.86 -20.07
C LYS A 263 12.19 19.47 -20.61
N TYR A 264 12.78 18.42 -20.06
CA TYR A 264 14.16 18.00 -20.33
C TYR A 264 14.22 16.62 -20.96
N LEU A 265 13.10 16.04 -21.39
CA LEU A 265 13.05 14.67 -21.90
C LEU A 265 14.01 14.42 -23.09
N LEU A 266 14.13 15.41 -23.98
CA LEU A 266 15.00 15.33 -25.16
C LEU A 266 16.48 15.52 -24.82
N ASN A 267 16.81 16.29 -23.77
CA ASN A 267 18.18 16.71 -23.46
C ASN A 267 18.79 15.95 -22.27
N ALA A 268 17.97 15.46 -21.36
CA ALA A 268 18.34 14.81 -20.11
C ALA A 268 17.29 13.77 -19.71
N TRP A 269 17.14 12.75 -20.55
CA TRP A 269 16.17 11.66 -20.40
C TRP A 269 16.26 10.92 -19.06
N TRP A 270 17.46 10.84 -18.46
CA TRP A 270 17.71 10.16 -17.19
C TRP A 270 16.93 10.76 -16.02
N ILE A 271 16.62 12.05 -16.06
CA ILE A 271 15.86 12.73 -14.98
C ILE A 271 14.44 12.15 -14.89
N ALA A 272 13.83 11.75 -16.01
CA ALA A 272 12.50 11.15 -16.04
C ALA A 272 12.53 9.62 -15.83
N THR A 273 13.49 8.94 -16.47
CA THR A 273 13.52 7.47 -16.48
C THR A 273 13.99 6.87 -15.16
N MET A 274 14.94 7.51 -14.46
CA MET A 274 15.47 6.97 -13.20
C MET A 274 14.41 6.89 -12.09
N PRO A 275 13.63 7.96 -11.79
CA PRO A 275 12.51 7.85 -10.85
C PRO A 275 11.52 6.77 -11.25
N GLY A 276 11.20 6.66 -12.55
CA GLY A 276 10.28 5.64 -13.07
C GLY A 276 10.80 4.22 -12.87
N LEU A 277 12.09 3.97 -13.06
CA LEU A 277 12.72 2.67 -12.83
C LEU A 277 12.71 2.30 -11.34
N PHE A 278 13.07 3.23 -10.46
CA PHE A 278 13.01 3.02 -9.00
C PHE A 278 11.58 2.70 -8.55
N MET A 279 10.61 3.44 -9.09
CA MET A 279 9.20 3.19 -8.84
C MET A 279 8.79 1.80 -9.35
N LEU A 280 9.15 1.41 -10.58
CA LEU A 280 8.86 0.10 -11.15
C LEU A 280 9.39 -1.05 -10.29
N VAL A 281 10.66 -0.99 -9.87
CA VAL A 281 11.26 -2.03 -9.03
C VAL A 281 10.56 -2.08 -7.67
N SER A 282 10.29 -0.93 -7.06
CA SER A 282 9.61 -0.84 -5.75
C SER A 282 8.20 -1.44 -5.82
N LEU A 283 7.41 -1.06 -6.84
CA LEU A 283 6.06 -1.55 -7.07
C LEU A 283 6.05 -3.06 -7.35
N THR A 284 7.01 -3.55 -8.15
CA THR A 284 7.14 -4.97 -8.46
C THR A 284 7.41 -5.78 -7.18
N CYS A 285 8.33 -5.31 -6.34
CA CYS A 285 8.63 -6.00 -5.08
C CYS A 285 7.43 -6.03 -4.14
N LEU A 286 6.71 -4.91 -3.99
CA LEU A 286 5.49 -4.85 -3.18
C LEU A 286 4.38 -5.76 -3.75
N ASN A 287 4.20 -5.78 -5.07
CA ASN A 287 3.22 -6.66 -5.73
C ASN A 287 3.56 -8.14 -5.55
N LEU A 288 4.82 -8.52 -5.66
CA LEU A 288 5.27 -9.90 -5.42
C LEU A 288 4.95 -10.33 -3.97
N MET A 289 5.29 -9.49 -3.00
CA MET A 289 4.98 -9.74 -1.59
C MET A 289 3.47 -9.84 -1.33
N GLY A 290 2.69 -8.87 -1.80
CA GLY A 290 1.24 -8.85 -1.61
C GLY A 290 0.53 -10.01 -2.31
N SER A 291 0.96 -10.37 -3.52
CA SER A 291 0.37 -11.51 -4.26
C SER A 291 0.66 -12.85 -3.56
N ALA A 292 1.85 -13.01 -2.97
CA ALA A 292 2.17 -14.20 -2.20
C ALA A 292 1.33 -14.29 -0.91
N LEU A 293 1.12 -13.16 -0.22
CA LEU A 293 0.22 -13.07 0.93
C LEU A 293 -1.23 -13.39 0.55
N GLU A 294 -1.71 -12.87 -0.58
CA GLU A 294 -3.05 -13.14 -1.08
C GLU A 294 -3.25 -14.63 -1.40
N ARG A 295 -2.26 -15.24 -2.07
CA ARG A 295 -2.30 -16.68 -2.38
C ARG A 295 -2.28 -17.53 -1.11
N ALA A 296 -1.48 -17.16 -0.11
CA ALA A 296 -1.46 -17.84 1.17
C ALA A 296 -2.79 -17.72 1.93
N ARG A 297 -3.41 -16.53 1.91
CA ARG A 297 -4.76 -16.31 2.43
C ARG A 297 -5.77 -17.23 1.75
N ASN A 298 -5.77 -17.27 0.42
CA ASN A 298 -6.71 -18.08 -0.36
C ASN A 298 -6.55 -19.58 -0.05
N ALA A 299 -5.32 -20.08 0.06
CA ALA A 299 -5.04 -21.47 0.40
C ALA A 299 -5.59 -21.85 1.79
N VAL A 300 -5.39 -20.98 2.79
CA VAL A 300 -5.88 -21.21 4.16
C VAL A 300 -7.41 -21.15 4.22
N LEU A 301 -8.04 -20.21 3.50
CA LEU A 301 -9.50 -20.08 3.49
C LEU A 301 -10.20 -21.24 2.75
N ARG A 302 -9.54 -21.84 1.75
CA ARG A 302 -10.07 -23.01 1.01
C ARG A 302 -9.78 -24.35 1.68
N GLY A 303 -9.00 -24.37 2.77
CA GLY A 303 -8.60 -25.61 3.44
C GLY A 303 -7.57 -26.45 2.67
N GLU A 304 -6.90 -25.86 1.68
CA GLU A 304 -5.93 -26.52 0.80
C GLU A 304 -4.53 -26.66 1.45
N ALA A 305 -4.28 -25.98 2.58
CA ALA A 305 -2.97 -25.85 3.21
C ALA A 305 -3.04 -25.87 4.73
#